data_AF-A0A9Q6F2J6-F1
#
_entry.id   AF-A0A9Q6F2J6-F1
#
_cell.length_a   1.000
_cell.length_b   1.000
_cell.length_c   1.000
_cell.angle_alpha   90.00
_cell.angle_beta   90.00
_cell.angle_gamma   90.00
#
_symmetry.space_group_name_H-M   'P 1'
#
loop_
_entity.id
_entity.type
_entity.pdbx_description
1 polymer ?
#
loop_
_entity_poly.entity_id
_entity_poly.type
_entity_poly.pdbx_seq_one_letter_code
_entity_poly.pdbx_strand_id
1 'polypeptide(L)'
;MATIDLQKKSVKIVLEKKQLTKVTARVGLVLDITGSMRTLYKNGTVQKVVERILAVADQFDDNGLLDVWVYDNEFSRLKPVNEIDFSGYVDREILNNELLHKFGRNDEPPVIKDVLHKYVVEEPSSYPAFIVFINDGGCKKSIKPIIEAASDKPVFWQFVGIGNGNFDFLNKLDTLEGRVVDNANFLHIEDIERISDDELYDALLTEFPFWLQEVKEKGILIEQEPEAAKPEKKGFFSRLFSK
;
A
#
# COMPACT_ATOMS: atom_id res chain seq x y z
N MET A 1 -1.60 0.24 -20.44
CA MET A 1 -0.24 -0.32 -20.65
C MET A 1 0.82 0.78 -20.63
N ALA A 2 0.77 1.82 -21.48
CA ALA A 2 1.78 2.89 -21.45
C ALA A 2 1.92 3.63 -20.10
N THR A 3 0.82 3.81 -19.35
CA THR A 3 0.83 4.54 -18.06
C THR A 3 1.55 3.79 -16.94
N ILE A 4 1.29 2.48 -16.78
CA ILE A 4 1.93 1.68 -15.72
C ILE A 4 3.43 1.51 -15.96
N ASP A 5 3.86 1.43 -17.22
CA ASP A 5 5.29 1.38 -17.54
C ASP A 5 6.04 2.67 -17.18
N LEU A 6 5.39 3.83 -17.34
CA LEU A 6 5.94 5.12 -16.91
C LEU A 6 5.98 5.21 -15.38
N GLN A 7 4.91 4.79 -14.71
CA GLN A 7 4.84 4.72 -13.25
C GLN A 7 5.96 3.84 -12.67
N LYS A 8 6.19 2.65 -13.23
CA LYS A 8 7.28 1.75 -12.81
C LYS A 8 8.66 2.40 -12.96
N LYS A 9 8.90 3.16 -14.03
CA LYS A 9 10.16 3.91 -14.20
C LYS A 9 10.34 4.96 -13.12
N SER A 10 9.29 5.72 -12.81
CA SER A 10 9.30 6.69 -11.71
C SER A 10 9.57 6.02 -10.36
N VAL A 11 8.89 4.92 -10.04
CA VAL A 11 9.16 4.14 -8.82
C VAL A 11 10.62 3.69 -8.79
N LYS A 12 11.15 3.12 -9.87
CA LYS A 12 12.53 2.64 -9.94
C LYS A 12 13.54 3.76 -9.63
N ILE A 13 13.34 4.96 -10.17
CA ILE A 13 14.19 6.12 -9.88
C ILE A 13 14.14 6.47 -8.38
N VAL A 14 12.97 6.44 -7.76
CA VAL A 14 12.82 6.70 -6.32
C VAL A 14 13.49 5.61 -5.49
N LEU A 15 13.33 4.34 -5.86
CA LEU A 15 13.99 3.22 -5.17
C LEU A 15 15.52 3.32 -5.25
N GLU A 16 16.06 3.75 -6.40
CA GLU A 16 17.50 4.03 -6.56
C GLU A 16 17.95 5.17 -5.64
N LYS A 17 17.23 6.29 -5.63
CA LYS A 17 17.54 7.44 -4.75
C LYS A 17 17.51 7.08 -3.27
N LYS A 18 16.55 6.26 -2.84
CA LYS A 18 16.36 5.85 -1.44
C LYS A 18 17.10 4.55 -1.07
N GLN A 19 17.95 4.02 -1.96
CA GLN A 19 18.74 2.80 -1.75
C GLN A 19 17.91 1.54 -1.43
N LEU A 20 16.70 1.48 -1.97
CA LEU A 20 15.73 0.38 -1.78
C LEU A 20 15.78 -0.69 -2.89
N THR A 21 16.67 -0.58 -3.87
CA THR A 21 16.71 -1.49 -5.04
C THR A 21 16.99 -2.96 -4.72
N LYS A 22 17.50 -3.25 -3.51
CA LYS A 22 17.74 -4.62 -3.02
C LYS A 22 16.71 -5.08 -1.98
N VAL A 23 15.71 -4.25 -1.70
CA VAL A 23 14.66 -4.58 -0.75
C VAL A 23 13.54 -5.26 -1.49
N THR A 24 13.24 -6.49 -1.08
CA THR A 24 12.01 -7.18 -1.47
C THR A 24 10.97 -6.97 -0.38
N ALA A 25 9.77 -6.55 -0.74
CA ALA A 25 8.68 -6.31 0.20
C ALA A 25 7.33 -6.74 -0.39
N ARG A 26 6.45 -7.23 0.48
CA ARG A 26 5.04 -7.49 0.15
C ARG A 26 4.29 -6.18 0.20
N VAL A 27 3.36 -5.94 -0.72
CA VAL A 27 2.59 -4.69 -0.75
C VAL A 27 1.11 -4.96 -0.59
N GLY A 28 0.50 -4.26 0.38
CA GLY A 28 -0.93 -4.30 0.63
C GLY A 28 -1.54 -2.91 0.46
N LEU A 29 -2.77 -2.84 -0.05
CA LEU A 29 -3.55 -1.63 -0.21
C LEU A 29 -4.88 -1.76 0.52
N VAL A 30 -5.13 -0.86 1.47
CA VAL A 30 -6.41 -0.78 2.18
C VAL A 30 -7.15 0.48 1.71
N LEU A 31 -8.32 0.29 1.13
CA LEU A 31 -9.14 1.35 0.56
C LEU A 31 -10.37 1.62 1.43
N ASP A 32 -10.54 2.88 1.82
CA ASP A 32 -11.81 3.38 2.34
C ASP A 32 -12.88 3.29 1.23
N ILE A 33 -14.03 2.67 1.51
CA ILE A 33 -15.23 2.62 0.66
C ILE A 33 -16.46 3.20 1.39
N THR A 34 -16.26 4.10 2.33
CA THR A 34 -17.33 4.81 3.04
C THR A 34 -18.08 5.78 2.13
N GLY A 35 -19.21 6.28 2.61
CA GLY A 35 -20.08 7.16 1.83
C GLY A 35 -19.39 8.41 1.26
N SER A 36 -18.41 8.98 1.96
CA SER A 36 -17.66 10.18 1.53
C SER A 36 -16.81 9.91 0.28
N MET A 37 -16.23 8.72 0.19
CA MET A 37 -15.38 8.28 -0.93
C MET A 37 -16.16 8.04 -2.24
N ARG A 38 -17.50 7.96 -2.20
CA ARG A 38 -18.34 7.54 -3.36
C ARG A 38 -18.03 8.27 -4.66
N THR A 39 -17.76 9.57 -4.60
CA THR A 39 -17.45 10.37 -5.79
C THR A 39 -16.10 9.97 -6.40
N LEU A 40 -15.08 9.71 -5.56
CA LEU A 40 -13.73 9.31 -5.98
C LEU A 40 -13.69 7.91 -6.62
N TYR A 41 -14.61 7.04 -6.22
CA TYR A 41 -14.81 5.77 -6.92
C TYR A 41 -15.44 5.98 -8.30
N LYS A 42 -16.54 6.75 -8.36
CA LYS A 42 -17.32 6.93 -9.60
C LYS A 42 -16.59 7.70 -10.68
N ASN A 43 -15.71 8.63 -10.32
CA ASN A 43 -14.94 9.42 -11.28
C ASN A 43 -13.62 8.74 -11.71
N GLY A 44 -13.32 7.54 -11.20
CA GLY A 44 -12.13 6.77 -11.53
C GLY A 44 -10.85 7.17 -10.77
N THR A 45 -10.91 8.11 -9.82
CA THR A 45 -9.75 8.49 -9.02
C THR A 45 -9.18 7.29 -8.27
N VAL A 46 -10.01 6.48 -7.61
CA VAL A 46 -9.54 5.29 -6.87
C VAL A 46 -8.89 4.25 -7.81
N GLN A 47 -9.36 4.10 -9.05
CA GLN A 47 -8.73 3.22 -10.03
C GLN A 47 -7.29 3.68 -10.34
N LYS A 48 -7.08 4.98 -10.56
CA LYS A 48 -5.73 5.54 -10.77
C LYS A 48 -4.82 5.32 -9.56
N VAL A 49 -5.37 5.39 -8.36
CA VAL A 49 -4.63 5.12 -7.12
C VAL A 49 -4.19 3.66 -7.05
N VAL A 50 -5.09 2.71 -7.31
CA VAL A 50 -4.75 1.28 -7.37
C VAL A 50 -3.63 1.04 -8.38
N GLU A 51 -3.69 1.67 -9.56
CA GLU A 51 -2.65 1.56 -10.60
C GLU A 51 -1.29 2.08 -10.12
N ARG A 52 -1.26 3.23 -9.46
CA ARG A 52 -0.03 3.83 -8.91
C ARG A 52 0.59 2.99 -7.81
N ILE A 53 -0.21 2.45 -6.90
CA ILE A 53 0.29 1.57 -5.83
C ILE A 53 0.71 0.20 -6.39
N LEU A 54 0.03 -0.30 -7.42
CA LEU A 54 0.45 -1.52 -8.11
C LEU A 54 1.83 -1.37 -8.75
N ALA A 55 2.16 -0.18 -9.28
CA ALA A 55 3.52 0.08 -9.78
C ALA A 55 4.57 -0.02 -8.66
N VAL A 56 4.24 0.36 -7.42
CA VAL A 56 5.10 0.17 -6.24
C VAL A 56 5.25 -1.32 -5.93
N ALA A 57 4.15 -2.08 -5.89
CA ALA A 57 4.16 -3.52 -5.66
C ALA A 57 5.01 -4.29 -6.67
N ASP A 58 4.89 -3.97 -7.96
CA ASP A 58 5.67 -4.63 -9.00
C ASP A 58 7.18 -4.37 -8.89
N GLN A 59 7.60 -3.23 -8.32
CA GLN A 59 9.02 -2.90 -8.16
C GLN A 59 9.65 -3.44 -6.86
N PHE A 60 8.87 -3.64 -5.79
CA PHE A 60 9.36 -4.32 -4.58
C PHE A 60 9.47 -5.85 -4.76
N ASP A 61 9.06 -6.40 -5.91
CA ASP A 61 9.09 -7.79 -6.40
C ASP A 61 9.34 -8.90 -5.34
N ASP A 62 8.30 -9.16 -4.55
CA ASP A 62 8.07 -10.44 -3.87
C ASP A 62 7.37 -11.44 -4.82
N ASN A 63 6.24 -11.04 -5.42
CA ASN A 63 5.45 -11.80 -6.39
C ASN A 63 4.74 -10.91 -7.43
N GLY A 64 4.84 -9.58 -7.33
CA GLY A 64 4.19 -8.62 -8.23
C GLY A 64 2.66 -8.57 -8.09
N LEU A 65 2.12 -9.08 -6.99
CA LEU A 65 0.72 -8.97 -6.60
C LEU A 65 0.56 -7.83 -5.60
N LEU A 66 -0.53 -7.08 -5.75
CA LEU A 66 -0.98 -6.14 -4.75
C LEU A 66 -2.19 -6.76 -4.04
N ASP A 67 -2.04 -7.08 -2.75
CA ASP A 67 -3.16 -7.50 -1.92
C ASP A 67 -4.06 -6.28 -1.66
N VAL A 68 -5.38 -6.44 -1.79
CA VAL A 68 -6.33 -5.32 -1.65
C VAL A 68 -7.41 -5.63 -0.64
N TRP A 69 -7.66 -4.66 0.24
CA TRP A 69 -8.80 -4.61 1.14
C TRP A 69 -9.67 -3.41 0.82
N VAL A 70 -10.96 -3.56 1.07
CA VAL A 70 -11.89 -2.43 1.21
C VAL A 70 -12.52 -2.46 2.59
N TYR A 71 -12.83 -1.28 3.11
CA TYR A 71 -13.54 -1.18 4.38
C TYR A 71 -14.51 0.02 4.42
N ASP A 72 -15.60 -0.18 5.14
CA ASP A 72 -16.47 0.87 5.64
C ASP A 72 -16.81 0.55 7.11
N ASN A 73 -18.03 0.11 7.42
CA ASN A 73 -18.37 -0.48 8.72
C ASN A 73 -18.24 -2.00 8.73
N GLU A 74 -17.96 -2.57 7.57
CA GLU A 74 -17.49 -3.93 7.37
C GLU A 74 -16.15 -3.87 6.63
N PHE A 75 -15.52 -5.02 6.41
CA PHE A 75 -14.33 -5.10 5.58
C PHE A 75 -14.40 -6.32 4.67
N SER A 76 -13.63 -6.29 3.60
CA SER A 76 -13.49 -7.44 2.71
C SER A 76 -12.09 -7.48 2.11
N ARG A 77 -11.51 -8.68 2.08
CA ARG A 77 -10.34 -9.00 1.25
C ARG A 77 -10.81 -9.18 -0.18
N LEU A 78 -10.19 -8.49 -1.12
CA LEU A 78 -10.46 -8.64 -2.54
C LEU A 78 -9.46 -9.60 -3.16
N LYS A 79 -9.74 -10.00 -4.41
CA LYS A 79 -8.76 -10.73 -5.21
C LYS A 79 -7.52 -9.84 -5.41
N PRO A 80 -6.29 -10.33 -5.13
CA PRO A 80 -5.07 -9.57 -5.40
C PRO A 80 -4.98 -9.16 -6.86
N VAL A 81 -4.44 -7.98 -7.13
CA VAL A 81 -4.35 -7.39 -8.46
C VAL A 81 -2.91 -7.41 -8.98
N ASN A 82 -2.74 -7.61 -10.28
CA ASN A 82 -1.44 -7.57 -10.93
C ASN A 82 -1.48 -6.76 -12.24
N GLU A 83 -0.33 -6.65 -12.91
CA GLU A 83 -0.19 -5.90 -14.16
C GLU A 83 -1.05 -6.40 -15.34
N ILE A 84 -1.63 -7.60 -15.23
CA ILE A 84 -2.46 -8.21 -16.27
C ILE A 84 -3.93 -7.86 -16.03
N ASP A 85 -4.41 -7.89 -14.78
CA ASP A 85 -5.83 -7.77 -14.45
C ASP A 85 -6.24 -6.46 -13.75
N PHE A 86 -5.35 -5.48 -13.65
CA PHE A 86 -5.63 -4.18 -13.03
C PHE A 86 -6.66 -3.31 -13.75
N SER A 87 -6.78 -3.45 -15.07
CA SER A 87 -7.66 -2.56 -15.85
C SER A 87 -9.13 -2.82 -15.47
N GLY A 88 -9.84 -1.75 -15.08
CA GLY A 88 -11.22 -1.83 -14.61
C GLY A 88 -11.40 -2.61 -13.31
N TYR A 89 -10.32 -2.83 -12.54
CA TYR A 89 -10.35 -3.58 -11.29
C TYR A 89 -11.36 -3.00 -10.29
N VAL A 90 -11.36 -1.68 -10.10
CA VAL A 90 -12.28 -1.02 -9.15
C VAL A 90 -13.74 -1.23 -9.57
N ASP A 91 -14.06 -1.08 -10.86
CA ASP A 91 -15.42 -1.33 -11.33
C ASP A 91 -15.82 -2.80 -11.14
N ARG A 92 -14.93 -3.73 -11.51
CA ARG A 92 -15.20 -5.17 -11.53
C ARG A 92 -15.28 -5.79 -10.13
N GLU A 93 -14.26 -5.55 -9.31
CA GLU A 93 -14.10 -6.21 -8.01
C GLU A 93 -14.79 -5.46 -6.89
N ILE A 94 -15.02 -4.14 -7.03
CA ILE A 94 -15.55 -3.29 -5.97
C ILE A 94 -16.96 -2.79 -6.29
N LEU A 95 -17.13 -1.96 -7.32
CA LEU A 95 -18.39 -1.23 -7.55
C LEU A 95 -19.53 -2.14 -8.03
N ASN A 96 -19.25 -3.04 -8.96
CA ASN A 96 -20.23 -3.98 -9.51
C ASN A 96 -20.31 -5.29 -8.73
N ASN A 97 -19.61 -5.41 -7.62
CA ASN A 97 -19.66 -6.59 -6.77
C ASN A 97 -20.81 -6.45 -5.75
N GLU A 98 -21.91 -7.14 -6.01
CA GLU A 98 -23.12 -7.11 -5.16
C GLU A 98 -22.93 -7.74 -3.79
N LEU A 99 -21.93 -8.62 -3.63
CA LEU A 99 -21.63 -9.28 -2.36
C LEU A 99 -20.86 -8.39 -1.38
N LEU A 100 -20.30 -7.27 -1.87
CA LEU A 100 -19.57 -6.32 -1.02
C LEU A 100 -20.53 -5.29 -0.40
N HIS A 101 -20.48 -5.22 0.92
CA HIS A 101 -20.97 -4.07 1.67
C HIS A 101 -20.12 -2.83 1.30
N LYS A 102 -20.77 -1.69 1.06
CA LYS A 102 -20.12 -0.47 0.57
C LYS A 102 -20.92 0.78 0.91
N PHE A 103 -20.21 1.89 1.03
CA PHE A 103 -20.74 3.23 1.31
C PHE A 103 -21.46 3.35 2.66
N GLY A 104 -21.03 2.54 3.62
CA GLY A 104 -21.40 2.64 5.02
C GLY A 104 -20.67 3.76 5.76
N ARG A 105 -20.62 3.62 7.09
CA ARG A 105 -19.87 4.53 7.99
C ARG A 105 -18.43 4.07 8.16
N ASN A 106 -17.52 4.96 8.50
CA ASN A 106 -16.13 4.62 8.75
C ASN A 106 -15.97 3.75 10.04
N ASP A 107 -15.32 2.58 9.91
CA ASP A 107 -14.82 1.74 11.00
C ASP A 107 -13.55 0.95 10.61
N GLU A 108 -12.39 1.54 10.90
CA GLU A 108 -11.06 1.09 10.52
C GLU A 108 -10.49 -0.09 11.36
N PRO A 109 -10.73 -0.19 12.69
CA PRO A 109 -10.07 -1.21 13.51
C PRO A 109 -10.21 -2.66 13.04
N PRO A 110 -11.37 -3.12 12.52
CA PRO A 110 -11.52 -4.48 12.01
C PRO A 110 -10.56 -4.80 10.85
N VAL A 111 -10.46 -3.91 9.84
CA VAL A 111 -9.61 -4.17 8.66
C VAL A 111 -8.12 -4.13 9.01
N ILE A 112 -7.70 -3.24 9.92
CA ILE A 112 -6.29 -3.17 10.38
C ILE A 112 -5.90 -4.47 11.08
N LYS A 113 -6.78 -5.01 11.94
CA LYS A 113 -6.55 -6.31 12.60
C LYS A 113 -6.49 -7.45 11.60
N ASP A 114 -7.33 -7.43 10.58
CA ASP A 114 -7.35 -8.46 9.55
C ASP A 114 -6.08 -8.45 8.68
N VAL A 115 -5.59 -7.27 8.30
CA VAL A 115 -4.29 -7.13 7.61
C VAL A 115 -3.15 -7.71 8.46
N LEU A 116 -3.10 -7.37 9.75
CA LEU A 116 -2.11 -7.96 10.66
C LEU A 116 -2.26 -9.48 10.76
N HIS A 117 -3.50 -9.98 10.85
CA HIS A 117 -3.78 -11.41 10.90
C HIS A 117 -3.26 -12.13 9.64
N LYS A 118 -3.52 -11.59 8.44
CA LYS A 118 -2.98 -12.16 7.18
C LYS A 118 -1.44 -12.18 7.21
N TYR A 119 -0.80 -11.03 7.42
CA TYR A 119 0.65 -10.91 7.21
C TYR A 119 1.53 -11.48 8.32
N VAL A 120 0.98 -11.62 9.53
CA VAL A 120 1.72 -12.05 10.73
C VAL A 120 1.32 -13.45 11.20
N VAL A 121 0.08 -13.89 10.94
CA VAL A 121 -0.45 -15.17 11.45
C VAL A 121 -0.68 -16.18 10.33
N GLU A 122 -1.44 -15.81 9.29
CA GLU A 122 -1.79 -16.76 8.21
C GLU A 122 -0.61 -17.00 7.26
N GLU A 123 0.09 -15.93 6.90
CA GLU A 123 1.15 -15.92 5.90
C GLU A 123 2.40 -15.22 6.46
N PRO A 124 3.05 -15.75 7.52
CA PRO A 124 4.32 -15.19 7.97
C PRO A 124 5.36 -15.27 6.84
N SER A 125 6.15 -14.20 6.68
CA SER A 125 7.19 -14.11 5.65
C SER A 125 8.44 -13.47 6.22
N SER A 126 9.59 -13.80 5.63
CA SER A 126 10.84 -13.10 5.86
C SER A 126 10.89 -11.74 5.16
N TYR A 127 9.94 -11.42 4.26
CA TYR A 127 9.83 -10.10 3.63
C TYR A 127 8.96 -9.16 4.47
N PRO A 128 9.38 -7.88 4.63
CA PRO A 128 8.55 -6.86 5.24
C PRO A 128 7.27 -6.65 4.42
N ALA A 129 6.19 -6.25 5.08
CA ALA A 129 4.96 -5.81 4.45
C ALA A 129 4.85 -4.29 4.47
N PHE A 130 4.70 -3.66 3.31
CA PHE A 130 4.45 -2.24 3.12
C PHE A 130 2.97 -2.03 2.84
N ILE A 131 2.22 -1.52 3.82
CA ILE A 131 0.77 -1.37 3.75
C ILE A 131 0.42 0.09 3.50
N VAL A 132 -0.21 0.38 2.36
CA VAL A 132 -0.74 1.69 2.04
C VAL A 132 -2.21 1.74 2.46
N PHE A 133 -2.55 2.65 3.38
CA PHE A 133 -3.90 2.79 3.92
C PHE A 133 -4.50 4.13 3.49
N ILE A 134 -5.54 4.12 2.67
CA ILE A 134 -6.08 5.33 2.01
C ILE A 134 -7.46 5.67 2.55
N ASN A 135 -7.66 6.94 2.94
CA ASN A 135 -8.95 7.48 3.37
C ASN A 135 -9.10 8.98 3.01
N ASP A 136 -10.33 9.51 3.08
CA ASP A 136 -10.62 10.94 2.84
C ASP A 136 -11.00 11.74 4.09
N GLY A 137 -11.14 11.08 5.24
CA GLY A 137 -11.68 11.66 6.47
C GLY A 137 -10.83 11.46 7.73
N GLY A 138 -9.65 10.85 7.61
CA GLY A 138 -8.79 10.48 8.73
C GLY A 138 -9.21 9.18 9.41
N CYS A 139 -8.46 8.81 10.46
CA CYS A 139 -8.73 7.59 11.24
C CYS A 139 -9.23 7.90 12.65
N LYS A 140 -10.10 7.05 13.19
CA LYS A 140 -10.46 7.06 14.61
C LYS A 140 -9.26 6.77 15.50
N LYS A 141 -9.20 7.42 16.67
CA LYS A 141 -8.16 7.19 17.70
C LYS A 141 -8.07 5.73 18.17
N SER A 142 -9.12 4.93 17.97
CA SER A 142 -9.16 3.51 18.33
C SER A 142 -8.14 2.65 17.58
N ILE A 143 -7.56 3.13 16.48
CA ILE A 143 -6.49 2.39 15.78
C ILE A 143 -5.14 2.47 16.49
N LYS A 144 -4.92 3.54 17.29
CA LYS A 144 -3.66 3.79 18.01
C LYS A 144 -3.11 2.54 18.73
N PRO A 145 -3.85 1.90 19.65
CA PRO A 145 -3.32 0.74 20.38
C PRO A 145 -3.01 -0.46 19.48
N ILE A 146 -3.66 -0.57 18.31
CA ILE A 146 -3.41 -1.67 17.36
C ILE A 146 -2.08 -1.43 16.63
N ILE A 147 -1.85 -0.20 16.17
CA ILE A 147 -0.60 0.18 15.50
C ILE A 147 0.59 0.09 16.48
N GLU A 148 0.41 0.58 17.72
CA GLU A 148 1.43 0.48 18.77
C GLU A 148 1.78 -0.97 19.09
N ALA A 149 0.77 -1.84 19.29
CA ALA A 149 0.98 -3.25 19.58
C ALA A 149 1.61 -4.02 18.40
N ALA A 150 1.48 -3.52 17.17
CA ALA A 150 2.09 -4.11 15.97
C ALA A 150 3.50 -3.57 15.68
N SER A 151 4.05 -2.69 16.52
CA SER A 151 5.37 -2.08 16.30
C SER A 151 6.54 -3.05 16.45
N ASP A 152 6.31 -4.28 16.90
CA ASP A 152 7.31 -5.36 16.93
C ASP A 152 7.16 -6.36 15.76
N LYS A 153 6.34 -6.03 14.75
CA LYS A 153 6.05 -6.88 13.59
C LYS A 153 6.70 -6.32 12.31
N PRO A 154 7.00 -7.16 11.30
CA PRO A 154 7.56 -6.72 10.03
C PRO A 154 6.50 -6.09 9.11
N VAL A 155 5.70 -5.16 9.65
CA VAL A 155 4.61 -4.45 8.94
C VAL A 155 4.79 -2.95 9.13
N PHE A 156 4.91 -2.23 8.02
CA PHE A 156 4.95 -0.77 7.97
C PHE A 156 3.65 -0.21 7.41
N TRP A 157 3.11 0.82 8.07
CA TRP A 157 1.86 1.47 7.69
C TRP A 157 2.12 2.85 7.08
N GLN A 158 1.86 3.00 5.80
CA GLN A 158 1.80 4.31 5.14
C GLN A 158 0.34 4.75 5.05
N PHE A 159 -0.09 5.62 5.96
CA PHE A 159 -1.41 6.26 5.87
C PHE A 159 -1.37 7.37 4.83
N VAL A 160 -2.40 7.43 3.99
CA VAL A 160 -2.57 8.45 2.94
C VAL A 160 -3.96 9.06 3.09
N GLY A 161 -3.98 10.33 3.49
CA GLY A 161 -5.20 11.14 3.55
C GLY A 161 -5.38 11.90 2.25
N ILE A 162 -6.54 11.76 1.60
CA ILE A 162 -6.86 12.45 0.34
C ILE A 162 -7.90 13.55 0.59
N GLY A 163 -7.71 14.73 0.00
CA GLY A 163 -8.67 15.84 0.11
C GLY A 163 -8.51 16.64 1.40
N ASN A 164 -9.60 17.21 1.89
CA ASN A 164 -9.60 18.21 2.97
C ASN A 164 -10.26 17.70 4.26
N GLY A 165 -10.14 16.40 4.54
CA GLY A 165 -10.63 15.77 5.76
C GLY A 165 -9.91 16.25 7.03
N ASN A 166 -10.41 15.82 8.20
CA ASN A 166 -9.70 16.05 9.47
C ASN A 166 -8.67 14.94 9.68
N PHE A 167 -7.39 15.30 9.54
CA PHE A 167 -6.26 14.39 9.73
C PHE A 167 -5.48 14.64 11.03
N ASP A 168 -6.04 15.37 12.01
CA ASP A 168 -5.35 15.76 13.25
C ASP A 168 -4.78 14.58 14.03
N PHE A 169 -5.46 13.43 13.97
CA PHE A 169 -4.99 12.21 14.60
C PHE A 169 -3.88 11.53 13.78
N LEU A 170 -4.02 11.47 12.45
CA LEU A 170 -3.02 10.85 11.59
C LEU A 170 -1.70 11.63 11.60
N ASN A 171 -1.75 12.95 11.66
CA ASN A 171 -0.58 13.83 11.86
C ASN A 171 0.20 13.56 13.17
N LYS A 172 -0.38 12.81 14.11
CA LYS A 172 0.27 12.47 15.39
C LYS A 172 0.84 11.06 15.40
N LEU A 173 0.67 10.27 14.33
CA LEU A 173 1.17 8.90 14.26
C LEU A 173 2.69 8.84 14.42
N ASP A 174 3.41 9.77 13.81
CA ASP A 174 4.88 9.86 13.90
C ASP A 174 5.35 10.13 15.33
N THR A 175 4.51 10.78 16.16
CA THR A 175 4.81 11.14 17.55
C THR A 175 4.32 10.12 18.58
N LEU A 176 3.89 8.93 18.15
CA LEU A 176 3.41 7.90 19.06
C LEU A 176 4.54 7.32 19.92
N GLU A 177 4.44 7.52 21.23
CA GLU A 177 5.32 6.94 22.25
C GLU A 177 4.96 5.46 22.55
N GLY A 178 5.91 4.71 23.13
CA GLY A 178 5.67 3.33 23.59
C GLY A 178 5.76 2.26 22.49
N ARG A 179 6.21 2.63 21.29
CA ARG A 179 6.45 1.71 20.18
C ARG A 179 7.85 1.11 20.23
N VAL A 180 7.98 -0.14 19.76
CA VAL A 180 9.28 -0.78 19.58
C VAL A 180 10.01 -0.13 18.42
N VAL A 181 9.38 0.09 17.26
CA VAL A 181 9.92 0.88 16.14
C VAL A 181 8.87 1.86 15.61
N ASP A 182 9.30 2.85 14.83
CA ASP A 182 8.37 3.73 14.13
C ASP A 182 7.73 3.05 12.92
N ASN A 183 6.69 2.26 13.15
CA ASN A 183 6.05 1.43 12.13
C ASN A 183 4.93 2.11 11.33
N ALA A 184 4.78 3.44 11.41
CA ALA A 184 3.71 4.13 10.73
C ALA A 184 4.10 5.56 10.35
N ASN A 185 3.69 5.98 9.15
CA ASN A 185 3.85 7.35 8.66
C ASN A 185 2.53 7.88 8.10
N PHE A 186 2.36 9.20 8.07
CA PHE A 186 1.21 9.86 7.45
C PHE A 186 1.62 10.78 6.30
N LEU A 187 0.92 10.63 5.17
CA LEU A 187 1.03 11.47 3.99
C LEU A 187 -0.32 12.12 3.70
N HIS A 188 -0.35 13.45 3.63
CA HIS A 188 -1.54 14.19 3.18
C HIS A 188 -1.39 14.62 1.72
N ILE A 189 -2.41 14.34 0.92
CA ILE A 189 -2.48 14.72 -0.50
C ILE A 189 -3.80 15.45 -0.73
N GLU A 190 -3.75 16.74 -1.04
CA GLU A 190 -4.96 17.53 -1.29
C GLU A 190 -5.71 17.03 -2.54
N ASP A 191 -4.98 16.81 -3.63
CA ASP A 191 -5.54 16.28 -4.88
C ASP A 191 -4.59 15.25 -5.49
N ILE A 192 -4.97 13.98 -5.36
CA ILE A 192 -4.17 12.87 -5.88
C ILE A 192 -4.10 12.86 -7.40
N GLU A 193 -5.00 13.52 -8.13
CA GLU A 193 -4.90 13.59 -9.58
C GLU A 193 -3.86 14.62 -10.05
N ARG A 194 -3.45 15.54 -9.18
CA ARG A 194 -2.52 16.63 -9.51
C ARG A 194 -1.08 16.36 -9.07
N ILE A 195 -0.86 15.51 -8.07
CA ILE A 195 0.48 15.10 -7.68
C ILE A 195 1.13 14.28 -8.81
N SER A 196 2.39 14.58 -9.11
CA SER A 196 3.16 13.80 -10.08
C SER A 196 3.50 12.42 -9.52
N ASP A 197 3.78 11.47 -10.40
CA ASP A 197 4.15 10.11 -9.98
C ASP A 197 5.45 10.12 -9.15
N ASP A 198 6.46 10.90 -9.55
CA ASP A 198 7.73 11.02 -8.83
C ASP A 198 7.55 11.58 -7.41
N GLU A 199 6.75 12.65 -7.25
CA GLU A 199 6.46 13.26 -5.95
C GLU A 199 5.66 12.30 -5.07
N LEU A 200 4.68 11.60 -5.64
CA LEU A 200 3.88 10.61 -4.92
C LEU A 200 4.76 9.48 -4.39
N TYR A 201 5.59 8.88 -5.23
CA TYR A 201 6.44 7.75 -4.82
C TYR A 201 7.53 8.17 -3.86
N ASP A 202 8.12 9.36 -4.04
CA ASP A 202 9.10 9.88 -3.09
C ASP A 202 8.46 10.05 -1.71
N ALA A 203 7.27 10.66 -1.65
CA ALA A 203 6.55 10.89 -0.40
C ALA A 203 6.09 9.59 0.27
N LEU A 204 5.55 8.63 -0.49
CA LEU A 204 5.13 7.31 0.04
C LEU A 204 6.28 6.53 0.66
N LEU A 205 7.50 6.70 0.13
CA LEU A 205 8.67 5.92 0.53
C LEU A 205 9.64 6.70 1.41
N THR A 206 9.25 7.86 1.95
CA THR A 206 10.15 8.70 2.76
C THR A 206 10.63 7.99 4.03
N GLU A 207 9.70 7.44 4.82
CA GLU A 207 10.01 6.84 6.12
C GLU A 207 10.38 5.34 6.04
N PHE A 208 9.97 4.67 4.97
CA PHE A 208 10.13 3.22 4.83
C PHE A 208 11.60 2.74 4.92
N PRO A 209 12.61 3.39 4.29
CA PRO A 209 14.01 3.01 4.45
C PRO A 209 14.52 3.11 5.90
N PHE A 210 14.10 4.13 6.64
CA PHE A 210 14.52 4.34 8.03
C PHE A 210 13.91 3.27 8.93
N TRP A 211 12.62 2.99 8.76
CA TRP A 211 11.96 1.89 9.44
C TRP A 211 12.63 0.54 9.15
N LEU A 212 12.98 0.25 7.88
CA LEU A 212 13.67 -0.98 7.49
C LEU A 212 15.02 -1.16 8.21
N GLN A 213 15.76 -0.08 8.40
CA GLN A 213 17.00 -0.12 9.16
C GLN A 213 16.71 -0.44 10.64
N GLU A 214 15.75 0.26 11.23
CA GLU A 214 15.41 0.08 12.66
C GLU A 214 14.91 -1.33 12.98
N VAL A 215 14.05 -1.92 12.14
CA VAL A 215 13.54 -3.28 12.35
C VAL A 215 14.61 -4.35 12.21
N LYS A 216 15.63 -4.13 11.37
CA LYS A 216 16.78 -5.02 11.25
C LYS A 216 17.69 -4.91 12.47
N GLU A 217 17.99 -3.70 12.93
CA GLU A 217 18.79 -3.46 14.14
C GLU A 217 18.17 -4.11 15.39
N LYS A 218 16.83 -4.14 15.46
CA LYS A 218 16.08 -4.77 16.56
C LYS A 218 15.80 -6.26 16.35
N GLY A 219 16.27 -6.86 15.25
CA GLY A 219 16.09 -8.27 14.95
C GLY A 219 14.64 -8.69 14.66
N ILE A 220 13.76 -7.74 14.37
CA ILE A 220 12.37 -8.00 13.95
C ILE A 220 12.35 -8.57 12.53
N LEU A 221 13.24 -8.07 11.67
CA LEU A 221 13.46 -8.58 10.32
C LEU A 221 14.87 -9.16 10.22
N ILE A 222 14.98 -10.42 9.79
CA ILE A 222 16.28 -11.05 9.55
C ILE A 222 16.76 -10.66 8.15
N GLU A 223 18.04 -10.32 8.04
CA GLU A 223 18.66 -10.01 6.76
C GLU A 223 18.57 -11.23 5.84
N GLN A 224 17.96 -11.04 4.67
CA GLN A 224 17.85 -12.13 3.71
C GLN A 224 19.16 -12.29 2.94
N GLU A 225 19.61 -13.53 2.77
CA GLU A 225 20.61 -13.83 1.75
C GLU A 225 20.07 -13.40 0.39
N PRO A 226 20.88 -12.78 -0.49
CA PRO A 226 20.41 -12.38 -1.80
C PRO A 226 19.87 -13.60 -2.54
N GLU A 227 18.56 -13.60 -2.79
CA GLU A 227 17.90 -14.63 -3.58
C GLU A 227 18.56 -14.68 -4.97
N ALA A 228 18.81 -15.87 -5.49
CA ALA A 228 19.37 -16.03 -6.84
C ALA A 228 18.50 -15.24 -7.82
N ALA A 229 19.14 -14.38 -8.63
CA ALA A 229 18.46 -13.43 -9.52
C ALA A 229 17.25 -14.07 -10.20
N LYS A 230 16.05 -13.58 -9.86
CA LYS A 230 14.80 -13.97 -10.54
C LYS A 230 15.04 -13.79 -12.06
N PRO A 231 14.69 -14.78 -12.90
CA PRO A 231 14.90 -14.67 -14.33
C PRO A 231 14.19 -13.39 -14.82
N GLU A 232 14.90 -12.56 -15.57
CA GLU A 232 14.36 -11.32 -16.11
C GLU A 232 12.96 -11.57 -16.68
N LYS A 233 11.94 -10.84 -16.18
CA LYS A 233 10.62 -10.79 -16.79
C LYS A 233 10.82 -10.27 -18.21
N LYS A 234 11.01 -11.18 -19.18
CA LYS A 234 11.08 -10.83 -20.60
C LYS A 234 9.73 -10.23 -20.96
N GLY A 235 9.70 -8.90 -21.05
CA GLY A 235 8.57 -8.15 -21.57
C GLY A 235 8.11 -8.82 -22.87
N PHE A 236 6.82 -9.15 -22.92
CA PHE A 236 6.18 -9.98 -23.94
C PHE A 236 6.42 -9.50 -25.40
N PHE A 237 6.93 -8.28 -25.57
CA PHE A 237 7.26 -7.68 -26.87
C PHE A 237 8.50 -8.25 -27.56
N SER A 238 9.38 -9.00 -26.88
CA SER A 238 10.55 -9.60 -27.56
C SER A 238 10.18 -10.80 -28.45
N ARG A 239 8.93 -11.30 -28.39
CA ARG A 239 8.43 -12.38 -29.26
C ARG A 239 7.71 -11.90 -30.52
N LEU A 240 7.43 -10.61 -30.66
CA LEU A 240 6.71 -10.04 -31.80
C LEU A 240 7.59 -9.41 -32.88
N PHE A 241 8.90 -9.27 -32.64
CA PHE A 241 9.86 -8.71 -33.61
C PHE A 241 11.00 -9.66 -34.01
N SER A 242 10.83 -10.97 -33.80
CA SER A 242 11.70 -11.97 -34.42
C SER A 242 11.00 -12.61 -35.61
N LYS A 243 11.09 -11.93 -36.76
CA LYS A 243 11.07 -12.51 -38.10
C LYS A 243 11.87 -11.62 -39.03
#